data_AF-A0A6B9YW69-F1
#
_entry.id   AF-A0A6B9YW69-F1
#
_cell.length_a   1.000
_cell.length_b   1.000
_cell.length_c   1.000
_cell.angle_alpha   90.00
_cell.angle_beta   90.00
_cell.angle_gamma   90.00
#
_symmetry.space_group_name_H-M   'P 1'
#
loop_
_entity.id
_entity.type
_entity.pdbx_description
1 polymer ?
#
loop_
_entity_poly.entity_id
_entity_poly.type
_entity_poly.pdbx_seq_one_letter_code
_entity_poly.pdbx_strand_id
1 'polypeptide(L)'
;MPAAKINSSIQLNRPLCYFILGWAILNTVQAYALELHADEAYYWMFAQKLDWGYFYHPPMVALFIKAGDMLFHNELGVRLITILSNSLAIYLLWLIVKKYAVSTKWFIVLISGVLIFHVYGFTSTPDAPLFFFAVLFYYLYQRYIDEDNWLTAFMIGVVVACLLYSKYHGVLLVGFTLLSNIKLFTRKTFYLAIITGLIVYTPHILWQMHRGFPAVNYQLFERSSAFGYNISISTTFILGQLLLGGALMSWYLFYRGFTTKITDVFTRCLMVNAVGTFGFFLLNTLKVNVQPHYTLIAFIPLICLVLISFKRENFNARWFYLLALANIALILVLRLSLIAGFPFIKKAEALKSYFGFHEWANLVRQKAGNAFVVMDEGFQNPSKYSFYTNSLKGFGYDSRYYGRTMFDIWPMEDSLQHQRTYYLLKYKMPGVTTDSIKCDAGTWYGGWVDDTRTYQKIAIDAGKTEIKAKPGQKVHFDLTVTNPYPFAVNFTNAGYKHPVILEACFFTHVTPVSVQPADSAFNNLAFTPGQSLHYKMTVNVPIHKGIFDLFFSIRTEPFTGSKNSGIIKFTVE
;
A
#
# COMPACT_ATOMS: atom_id res chain seq x y z
N MET A 1 44.51 28.47 11.39
CA MET A 1 44.73 27.11 11.93
C MET A 1 44.94 26.16 10.76
N PRO A 2 46.07 25.44 10.66
CA PRO A 2 46.38 24.64 9.48
C PRO A 2 45.53 23.38 9.41
N ALA A 3 45.18 23.02 8.17
CA ALA A 3 44.34 21.88 7.81
C ALA A 3 44.90 20.56 8.37
N ALA A 4 44.12 19.89 9.22
CA ALA A 4 44.42 18.56 9.68
C ALA A 4 44.31 17.57 8.50
N LYS A 5 45.46 17.03 8.07
CA LYS A 5 45.52 15.85 7.20
C LYS A 5 44.72 14.72 7.83
N ILE A 6 43.64 14.31 7.18
CA ILE A 6 42.88 13.12 7.53
C ILE A 6 43.73 11.92 7.07
N ASN A 7 44.43 11.28 8.01
CA ASN A 7 44.99 9.95 7.80
C ASN A 7 43.83 8.96 7.57
N SER A 8 43.69 8.49 6.33
CA SER A 8 42.64 7.54 5.92
C SER A 8 43.09 6.09 6.17
N SER A 9 43.28 5.71 7.43
CA SER A 9 43.06 4.31 7.81
C SER A 9 41.58 4.19 8.20
N ILE A 10 40.79 3.54 7.34
CA ILE A 10 39.40 3.21 7.67
C ILE A 10 39.47 2.10 8.73
N GLN A 11 39.63 2.50 10.00
CA GLN A 11 39.42 1.56 11.10
C GLN A 11 37.96 1.12 11.05
N LEU A 12 37.77 -0.15 10.71
CA LEU A 12 36.46 -0.80 10.65
C LEU A 12 35.81 -0.69 12.03
N ASN A 13 34.66 -0.02 12.11
CA ASN A 13 33.90 0.10 13.35
C ASN A 13 33.24 -1.25 13.65
N ARG A 14 34.00 -2.18 14.25
CA ARG A 14 33.58 -3.58 14.48
C ARG A 14 32.19 -3.70 15.14
N PRO A 15 31.84 -2.93 16.20
CA PRO A 15 30.49 -2.97 16.77
C PRO A 15 29.38 -2.68 15.77
N LEU A 16 29.60 -1.71 14.87
CA LEU A 16 28.63 -1.40 13.83
C LEU A 16 28.50 -2.55 12.83
N CYS A 17 29.61 -3.13 12.38
CA CYS A 17 29.58 -4.24 11.44
C CYS A 17 28.81 -5.45 12.02
N TYR A 18 29.07 -5.81 13.27
CA TYR A 18 28.32 -6.86 13.95
C TYR A 18 26.83 -6.51 14.13
N PHE A 19 26.52 -5.25 14.41
CA PHE A 19 25.13 -4.80 14.49
C PHE A 19 24.40 -4.94 13.15
N ILE A 20 24.97 -4.44 12.05
CA ILE A 20 24.34 -4.54 10.72
C ILE A 20 24.19 -6.00 10.30
N LEU A 21 25.19 -6.84 10.55
CA LEU A 21 25.11 -8.27 10.27
C LEU A 21 24.02 -8.95 11.11
N GLY A 22 23.99 -8.70 12.42
CA GLY A 22 22.97 -9.24 13.32
C GLY A 22 21.56 -8.77 12.95
N TRP A 23 21.41 -7.51 12.53
CA TRP A 23 20.16 -6.95 12.03
C TRP A 23 19.68 -7.68 10.77
N ALA A 24 20.57 -7.87 9.79
CA ALA A 24 20.27 -8.59 8.56
C ALA A 24 19.89 -10.06 8.83
N ILE A 25 20.62 -10.75 9.71
CA ILE A 25 20.33 -12.13 10.12
C ILE A 25 18.96 -12.20 10.78
N LEU A 26 18.68 -11.32 11.75
CA LEU A 26 17.39 -11.31 12.46
C LEU A 26 16.21 -11.08 11.49
N ASN A 27 16.36 -10.17 10.53
CA ASN A 27 15.34 -9.95 9.50
C ASN A 27 15.22 -11.12 8.53
N THR A 28 16.32 -11.79 8.18
CA THR A 28 16.33 -12.99 7.35
C THR A 28 15.58 -14.14 8.03
N VAL A 29 15.85 -14.39 9.32
CA VAL A 29 15.15 -15.41 10.11
C VAL A 29 13.66 -15.11 10.17
N GLN A 30 13.28 -13.85 10.44
CA GLN A 30 11.88 -13.44 10.47
C GLN A 30 11.19 -13.60 9.10
N ALA A 31 11.86 -13.20 8.01
CA ALA A 31 11.33 -13.26 6.66
C ALA A 31 11.14 -14.69 6.17
N TYR A 32 11.99 -15.62 6.59
CA TYR A 32 11.87 -17.04 6.27
C TYR A 32 10.80 -17.74 7.12
N ALA A 33 10.68 -17.38 8.41
CA ALA A 33 9.78 -18.07 9.33
C ALA A 33 8.30 -17.69 9.19
N LEU A 34 7.99 -16.52 8.63
CA LEU A 34 6.62 -16.05 8.48
C LEU A 34 6.09 -16.29 7.07
N GLU A 35 4.84 -16.72 6.98
CA GLU A 35 4.06 -16.69 5.75
C GLU A 35 3.94 -15.25 5.18
N LEU A 36 3.52 -15.08 3.93
CA LEU A 36 3.27 -13.75 3.36
C LEU A 36 2.08 -13.04 4.01
N HIS A 37 2.28 -11.76 4.34
CA HIS A 37 1.19 -10.84 4.58
C HIS A 37 0.36 -10.68 3.29
N ALA A 38 -0.94 -10.38 3.44
CA ALA A 38 -1.86 -10.21 2.32
C ALA A 38 -1.36 -9.21 1.26
N ASP A 39 -0.86 -8.05 1.70
CA ASP A 39 -0.30 -7.04 0.81
C ASP A 39 0.95 -7.55 0.06
N GLU A 40 1.82 -8.32 0.72
CA GLU A 40 3.02 -8.87 0.09
C GLU A 40 2.66 -9.86 -1.02
N ALA A 41 1.66 -10.72 -0.78
CA ALA A 41 1.17 -11.64 -1.80
C ALA A 41 0.59 -10.88 -3.01
N TYR A 42 -0.09 -9.76 -2.76
CA TYR A 42 -0.62 -8.92 -3.83
C TYR A 42 0.46 -8.20 -4.62
N TYR A 43 1.48 -7.67 -3.94
CA TYR A 43 2.64 -7.08 -4.61
C TYR A 43 3.52 -8.15 -5.30
N TRP A 44 3.48 -9.41 -4.88
CA TRP A 44 4.07 -10.50 -5.65
C TRP A 44 3.33 -10.73 -6.97
N MET A 45 1.99 -10.60 -7.00
CA MET A 45 1.27 -10.62 -8.28
C MET A 45 1.70 -9.46 -9.20
N PHE A 46 2.02 -8.30 -8.64
CA PHE A 46 2.59 -7.17 -9.39
C PHE A 46 3.96 -7.57 -9.99
N ALA A 47 4.80 -8.25 -9.21
CA ALA A 47 6.09 -8.75 -9.67
C ALA A 47 5.99 -9.78 -10.82
N GLN A 48 4.87 -10.50 -10.92
CA GLN A 48 4.62 -11.40 -12.06
C GLN A 48 4.18 -10.66 -13.33
N LYS A 49 3.70 -9.41 -13.21
CA LYS A 49 3.27 -8.55 -14.31
C LYS A 49 3.88 -7.15 -14.12
N LEU A 50 5.19 -7.05 -14.31
CA LEU A 50 5.91 -5.77 -14.17
C LEU A 50 5.33 -4.75 -15.15
N ASP A 51 4.98 -3.58 -14.61
CA ASP A 51 4.49 -2.44 -15.37
C ASP A 51 5.00 -1.16 -14.71
N TRP A 52 4.83 -0.01 -15.36
CA TRP A 52 5.30 1.27 -14.84
C TRP A 52 4.43 1.84 -13.73
N GLY A 53 3.31 1.21 -13.40
CA GLY A 53 2.44 1.52 -12.27
C GLY A 53 1.37 0.46 -12.06
N TYR A 54 0.65 0.58 -10.95
CA TYR A 54 -0.47 -0.27 -10.56
C TYR A 54 -1.62 0.59 -10.03
N PHE A 55 -2.81 0.00 -9.86
CA PHE A 55 -4.07 0.71 -9.60
C PHE A 55 -3.94 1.98 -8.73
N TYR A 56 -3.35 1.88 -7.54
CA TYR A 56 -3.00 3.05 -6.70
C TYR A 56 -1.55 3.07 -6.22
N HIS A 57 -0.68 2.23 -6.78
CA HIS A 57 0.70 2.07 -6.33
C HIS A 57 1.74 2.29 -7.43
N PRO A 58 2.84 2.99 -7.11
CA PRO A 58 4.05 2.99 -7.92
C PRO A 58 4.73 1.60 -8.02
N PRO A 59 5.65 1.38 -8.98
CA PRO A 59 6.14 0.06 -9.37
C PRO A 59 7.31 -0.51 -8.55
N MET A 60 8.02 0.28 -7.73
CA MET A 60 9.30 -0.15 -7.15
C MET A 60 9.17 -1.37 -6.24
N VAL A 61 8.07 -1.53 -5.51
CA VAL A 61 7.84 -2.72 -4.66
C VAL A 61 7.80 -4.00 -5.50
N ALA A 62 7.19 -3.96 -6.68
CA ALA A 62 7.12 -5.10 -7.58
C ALA A 62 8.50 -5.47 -8.11
N LEU A 63 9.34 -4.48 -8.41
CA LEU A 63 10.73 -4.69 -8.83
C LEU A 63 11.58 -5.31 -7.70
N PHE A 64 11.44 -4.82 -6.47
CA PHE A 64 12.12 -5.38 -5.29
C PHE A 64 11.75 -6.85 -5.09
N ILE A 65 10.45 -7.15 -5.15
CA ILE A 65 9.95 -8.52 -5.01
C ILE A 65 10.44 -9.38 -6.18
N LYS A 66 10.35 -8.90 -7.43
CA LYS A 66 10.77 -9.68 -8.60
C LYS A 66 12.25 -10.07 -8.55
N ALA A 67 13.12 -9.13 -8.18
CA ALA A 67 14.55 -9.38 -8.10
C ALA A 67 14.92 -10.42 -7.03
N GLY A 68 14.19 -10.45 -5.91
CA GLY A 68 14.40 -11.47 -4.89
C GLY A 68 13.73 -12.82 -5.20
N ASP A 69 12.52 -12.78 -5.77
CA ASP A 69 11.76 -13.96 -6.24
C ASP A 69 12.50 -14.72 -7.34
N MET A 70 13.28 -14.04 -8.19
CA MET A 70 14.17 -14.68 -9.18
C MET A 70 15.28 -15.55 -8.55
N LEU A 71 15.63 -15.31 -7.29
CA LEU A 71 16.68 -16.06 -6.58
C LEU A 71 16.09 -17.17 -5.71
N PHE A 72 14.98 -16.88 -5.02
CA PHE A 72 14.27 -17.85 -4.18
C PHE A 72 12.76 -17.73 -4.40
N HIS A 73 12.11 -18.80 -4.85
CA HIS A 73 10.65 -18.82 -5.05
C HIS A 73 9.89 -19.14 -3.77
N ASN A 74 10.13 -18.36 -2.71
CA ASN A 74 9.50 -18.50 -1.39
C ASN A 74 9.41 -17.13 -0.68
N GLU A 75 8.96 -17.12 0.56
CA GLU A 75 8.76 -15.91 1.37
C GLU A 75 10.04 -15.11 1.55
N LEU A 76 11.18 -15.80 1.68
CA LEU A 76 12.49 -15.15 1.78
C LEU A 76 12.84 -14.41 0.49
N GLY A 77 12.58 -15.00 -0.68
CA GLY A 77 12.81 -14.32 -1.96
C GLY A 77 12.00 -13.04 -2.10
N VAL A 78 10.72 -13.07 -1.75
CA VAL A 78 9.85 -11.88 -1.76
C VAL A 78 10.42 -10.74 -0.89
N ARG A 79 11.15 -11.09 0.18
CA ARG A 79 11.68 -10.15 1.18
C ARG A 79 13.17 -9.86 1.08
N LEU A 80 13.90 -10.56 0.21
CA LEU A 80 15.36 -10.52 0.15
C LEU A 80 15.90 -9.11 -0.11
N ILE A 81 15.41 -8.46 -1.17
CA ILE A 81 15.87 -7.10 -1.54
C ILE A 81 15.46 -6.08 -0.46
N THR A 82 14.30 -6.27 0.18
CA THR A 82 13.88 -5.46 1.33
C THR A 82 14.88 -5.57 2.50
N ILE A 83 15.30 -6.77 2.87
CA ILE A 83 16.28 -6.99 3.96
C ILE A 83 17.62 -6.33 3.64
N LEU A 84 18.13 -6.54 2.42
CA LEU A 84 19.43 -6.00 1.99
C LEU A 84 19.40 -4.46 1.91
N SER A 85 18.35 -3.91 1.29
CA SER A 85 18.16 -2.47 1.16
C SER A 85 17.97 -1.80 2.52
N ASN A 86 17.23 -2.41 3.46
CA ASN A 86 17.06 -1.90 4.82
C ASN A 86 18.38 -1.91 5.61
N SER A 87 19.16 -3.00 5.54
CA SER A 87 20.47 -3.09 6.18
C SER A 87 21.45 -2.05 5.63
N LEU A 88 21.46 -1.84 4.32
CA LEU A 88 22.24 -0.79 3.67
C LEU A 88 21.74 0.61 4.07
N ALA A 89 20.43 0.84 4.16
CA ALA A 89 19.87 2.10 4.64
C ALA A 89 20.35 2.42 6.06
N ILE A 90 20.33 1.44 6.98
CA ILE A 90 20.84 1.67 8.35
C ILE A 90 22.34 2.01 8.33
N TYR A 91 23.14 1.35 7.47
CA TYR A 91 24.54 1.73 7.31
C TYR A 91 24.71 3.17 6.77
N LEU A 92 23.91 3.58 5.78
CA LEU A 92 23.91 4.95 5.26
C LEU A 92 23.46 5.97 6.32
N LEU A 93 22.47 5.64 7.15
CA LEU A 93 22.07 6.45 8.32
C LEU A 93 23.25 6.66 9.27
N TRP A 94 24.02 5.60 9.55
CA TRP A 94 25.25 5.74 10.34
C TRP A 94 26.22 6.72 9.70
N LEU A 95 26.45 6.65 8.39
CA LEU A 95 27.36 7.59 7.71
C LEU A 95 26.89 9.05 7.82
N ILE A 96 25.58 9.28 7.71
CA ILE A 96 24.97 10.62 7.88
C ILE A 96 25.28 11.20 9.27
N VAL A 97 25.04 10.41 10.33
CA VAL A 97 25.20 10.90 11.71
C VAL A 97 26.64 10.85 12.20
N LYS A 98 27.50 9.99 11.62
CA LYS A 98 28.94 9.91 11.94
C LYS A 98 29.64 11.26 11.73
N LYS A 99 29.21 12.04 10.73
CA LYS A 99 29.73 13.40 10.48
C LYS A 99 29.56 14.34 11.67
N TYR A 100 28.56 14.10 12.52
CA TYR A 100 28.32 14.85 13.76
C TYR A 100 29.01 14.21 14.99
N ALA A 101 29.95 13.28 14.79
CA ALA A 101 30.66 12.55 15.83
C ALA A 101 29.74 11.78 16.80
N VAL A 102 28.59 11.32 16.32
CA VAL A 102 27.63 10.52 17.08
C VAL A 102 28.26 9.21 17.57
N SER A 103 27.94 8.82 18.80
CA SER A 103 28.40 7.57 19.39
C SER A 103 27.78 6.35 18.72
N THR A 104 28.60 5.37 18.34
CA THR A 104 28.14 4.06 17.82
C THR A 104 27.15 3.39 18.78
N LYS A 105 27.38 3.50 20.09
CA LYS A 105 26.50 2.92 21.13
C LYS A 105 25.08 3.48 21.01
N TRP A 106 24.95 4.81 21.00
CA TRP A 106 23.63 5.46 20.92
C TRP A 106 22.95 5.21 19.57
N PHE A 107 23.72 5.16 18.49
CA PHE A 107 23.20 4.77 17.18
C PHE A 107 22.55 3.38 17.23
N ILE A 108 23.29 2.36 17.70
CA ILE A 108 22.79 0.98 17.78
C ILE A 108 21.54 0.90 18.66
N VAL A 109 21.56 1.51 19.85
CA VAL A 109 20.45 1.48 20.80
C VAL A 109 19.20 2.12 20.21
N LEU A 110 19.32 3.32 19.63
CA LEU A 110 18.18 4.05 19.12
C LEU A 110 17.58 3.41 17.87
N ILE A 111 18.42 2.94 16.93
CA ILE A 111 17.92 2.21 15.75
C ILE A 111 17.20 0.93 16.17
N SER A 112 17.76 0.18 17.13
CA SER A 112 17.15 -1.06 17.64
C SER A 112 15.83 -0.84 18.39
N GLY A 113 15.57 0.37 18.87
CA GLY A 113 14.34 0.68 19.60
C GLY A 113 13.20 1.20 18.72
N VAL A 114 13.46 1.60 17.47
CA VAL A 114 12.43 2.17 16.58
C VAL A 114 11.69 1.03 15.89
N LEU A 115 10.47 0.72 16.36
CA LEU A 115 9.67 -0.41 15.90
C LEU A 115 9.43 -0.40 14.38
N ILE A 116 9.16 0.76 13.79
CA ILE A 116 8.84 0.84 12.36
C ILE A 116 10.01 0.42 11.46
N PHE A 117 11.26 0.58 11.90
CA PHE A 117 12.43 0.11 11.15
C PHE A 117 12.53 -1.42 11.16
N HIS A 118 12.05 -2.07 12.21
CA HIS A 118 11.96 -3.53 12.27
C HIS A 118 10.91 -4.07 11.29
N VAL A 119 9.70 -3.51 11.31
CA VAL A 119 8.58 -3.99 10.47
C VAL A 119 8.97 -3.98 8.98
N TYR A 120 9.48 -2.84 8.49
CA TYR A 120 9.94 -2.73 7.10
C TYR A 120 11.38 -3.21 6.88
N GLY A 121 11.93 -3.92 7.86
CA GLY A 121 13.16 -4.69 7.72
C GLY A 121 12.92 -6.11 7.20
N PHE A 122 11.71 -6.64 7.35
CA PHE A 122 11.35 -7.99 6.91
C PHE A 122 10.02 -8.10 6.16
N THR A 123 9.24 -7.02 6.02
CA THR A 123 7.99 -7.01 5.21
C THR A 123 8.16 -6.19 3.93
N SER A 124 7.86 -6.78 2.77
CA SER A 124 7.97 -6.14 1.46
C SER A 124 6.70 -5.38 1.07
N THR A 125 6.62 -4.11 1.46
CA THR A 125 5.58 -3.17 1.00
C THR A 125 6.21 -1.98 0.29
N PRO A 126 5.44 -1.07 -0.34
CA PRO A 126 5.94 0.20 -0.88
C PRO A 126 6.78 1.05 0.09
N ASP A 127 6.62 0.83 1.40
CA ASP A 127 7.35 1.55 2.44
C ASP A 127 8.82 1.12 2.57
N ALA A 128 9.14 -0.14 2.25
CA ALA A 128 10.51 -0.66 2.27
C ALA A 128 11.45 0.05 1.27
N PRO A 129 11.15 0.10 -0.05
CA PRO A 129 11.96 0.86 -0.99
C PRO A 129 11.92 2.37 -0.69
N LEU A 130 10.78 2.91 -0.23
CA LEU A 130 10.66 4.31 0.16
C LEU A 130 11.66 4.66 1.28
N PHE A 131 11.78 3.81 2.30
CA PHE A 131 12.76 4.00 3.39
C PHE A 131 14.19 4.02 2.87
N PHE A 132 14.57 3.04 2.04
CA PHE A 132 15.92 2.98 1.46
C PHE A 132 16.25 4.23 0.65
N PHE A 133 15.39 4.61 -0.30
CA PHE A 133 15.64 5.78 -1.15
C PHE A 133 15.55 7.10 -0.37
N ALA A 134 14.76 7.17 0.70
CA ALA A 134 14.72 8.34 1.58
C ALA A 134 16.03 8.54 2.34
N VAL A 135 16.60 7.46 2.89
CA VAL A 135 17.91 7.52 3.53
C VAL A 135 19.00 7.87 2.51
N LEU A 136 18.99 7.22 1.34
CA LEU A 136 19.95 7.49 0.28
C LEU A 136 19.87 8.95 -0.19
N PHE A 137 18.65 9.51 -0.28
CA PHE A 137 18.45 10.93 -0.55
C PHE A 137 19.12 11.80 0.51
N TYR A 138 18.87 11.56 1.81
CA TYR A 138 19.51 12.37 2.86
C TYR A 138 21.04 12.25 2.84
N TYR A 139 21.56 11.06 2.56
CA TYR A 139 23.00 10.81 2.42
C TYR A 139 23.60 11.65 1.29
N LEU A 140 23.00 11.60 0.09
CA LEU A 140 23.46 12.38 -1.06
C LEU A 140 23.25 13.89 -0.84
N TYR A 141 22.12 14.28 -0.26
CA TYR A 141 21.81 15.67 0.03
C TYR A 141 22.79 16.30 1.03
N GLN A 142 23.20 15.55 2.07
CA GLN A 142 24.22 16.03 3.01
C GLN A 142 25.54 16.35 2.29
N ARG A 143 25.97 15.48 1.36
CA ARG A 143 27.18 15.69 0.56
C ARG A 143 27.02 16.83 -0.43
N TYR A 144 25.84 16.94 -1.05
CA TYR A 144 25.53 18.01 -1.99
C TYR A 144 25.50 19.39 -1.33
N ILE A 145 25.08 19.48 -0.07
CA ILE A 145 25.17 20.75 0.68
C ILE A 145 26.63 21.18 0.83
N ASP A 146 27.52 20.24 1.20
CA ASP A 146 28.94 20.51 1.41
C ASP A 146 29.66 20.92 0.14
N GLU A 147 29.39 20.21 -0.96
CA GLU A 147 30.05 20.41 -2.24
C GLU A 147 29.01 20.37 -3.37
N ASP A 148 28.96 21.47 -4.12
CA ASP A 148 28.09 21.57 -5.28
C ASP A 148 28.66 20.76 -6.46
N ASN A 149 28.17 19.54 -6.63
CA ASN A 149 28.73 18.55 -7.54
C ASN A 149 27.69 18.01 -8.53
N TRP A 150 28.02 18.02 -9.82
CA TRP A 150 27.15 17.57 -10.91
C TRP A 150 26.75 16.10 -10.83
N LEU A 151 27.69 15.20 -10.49
CA LEU A 151 27.40 13.78 -10.35
C LEU A 151 26.47 13.53 -9.16
N THR A 152 26.70 14.20 -8.02
CA THR A 152 25.80 14.11 -6.86
C THR A 152 24.40 14.63 -7.20
N ALA A 153 24.29 15.73 -7.94
CA ALA A 153 23.00 16.26 -8.38
C ALA A 153 22.27 15.29 -9.33
N PHE A 154 22.98 14.69 -10.30
CA PHE A 154 22.44 13.63 -11.16
C PHE A 154 21.91 12.44 -10.33
N MET A 155 22.72 11.94 -9.39
CA MET A 155 22.32 10.85 -8.48
C MET A 155 21.10 11.22 -7.63
N ILE A 156 21.00 12.45 -7.13
CA ILE A 156 19.82 12.95 -6.43
C ILE A 156 18.59 12.89 -7.33
N GLY A 157 18.69 13.31 -8.60
CA GLY A 157 17.58 13.23 -9.56
C GLY A 157 17.07 11.80 -9.76
N VAL A 158 17.98 10.84 -9.97
CA VAL A 158 17.62 9.41 -10.06
C VAL A 158 16.95 8.92 -8.77
N VAL A 159 17.51 9.26 -7.60
CA VAL A 159 16.96 8.84 -6.30
C VAL A 159 15.60 9.46 -6.03
N VAL A 160 15.35 10.71 -6.45
CA VAL A 160 14.03 11.34 -6.37
C VAL A 160 13.01 10.60 -7.23
N ALA A 161 13.37 10.19 -8.44
CA ALA A 161 12.50 9.35 -9.25
C ALA A 161 12.23 8.00 -8.56
N CYS A 162 13.26 7.34 -8.02
CA CYS A 162 13.10 6.08 -7.27
C CYS A 162 12.23 6.22 -6.01
N LEU A 163 12.31 7.36 -5.30
CA LEU A 163 11.42 7.70 -4.19
C LEU A 163 9.96 7.73 -4.63
N LEU A 164 9.67 8.43 -5.72
CA LEU A 164 8.31 8.53 -6.27
C LEU A 164 7.83 7.20 -6.85
N TYR A 165 8.72 6.42 -7.46
CA TYR A 165 8.48 5.05 -7.87
C TYR A 165 8.24 4.10 -6.71
N SER A 166 8.59 4.47 -5.48
CA SER A 166 8.31 3.68 -4.27
C SER A 166 6.94 4.02 -3.71
N LYS A 167 6.70 5.30 -3.42
CA LYS A 167 5.44 5.78 -2.86
C LYS A 167 5.31 7.28 -3.12
N TYR A 168 4.11 7.75 -3.48
CA TYR A 168 3.88 9.17 -3.74
C TYR A 168 4.22 10.09 -2.55
N HIS A 169 4.23 9.57 -1.32
CA HIS A 169 4.68 10.30 -0.13
C HIS A 169 6.13 10.82 -0.22
N GLY A 170 6.97 10.28 -1.11
CA GLY A 170 8.30 10.82 -1.39
C GLY A 170 8.29 12.30 -1.79
N VAL A 171 7.17 12.80 -2.35
CA VAL A 171 6.98 14.23 -2.67
C VAL A 171 7.08 15.13 -1.44
N LEU A 172 6.64 14.65 -0.26
CA LEU A 172 6.73 15.42 0.99
C LEU A 172 8.19 15.64 1.38
N LEU A 173 9.01 14.59 1.29
CA LEU A 173 10.43 14.67 1.62
C LEU A 173 11.15 15.66 0.71
N VAL A 174 10.89 15.62 -0.60
CA VAL A 174 11.48 16.57 -1.55
C VAL A 174 10.99 17.98 -1.26
N GLY A 175 9.67 18.19 -1.12
CA GLY A 175 9.06 19.49 -0.87
C GLY A 175 9.58 20.15 0.41
N PHE A 176 9.59 19.43 1.54
CA PHE A 176 10.11 19.95 2.81
C PHE A 176 11.62 20.19 2.77
N THR A 177 12.37 19.41 2.00
CA THR A 177 13.80 19.68 1.77
C THR A 177 14.00 21.01 1.03
N LEU A 178 13.22 21.29 -0.03
CA LEU A 178 13.27 22.56 -0.75
C LEU A 178 12.87 23.74 0.14
N LEU A 179 11.78 23.59 0.92
CA LEU A 179 11.34 24.61 1.88
C LEU A 179 12.42 24.91 2.95
N SER A 180 13.19 23.90 3.36
CA SER A 180 14.29 24.07 4.30
C SER A 180 15.50 24.82 3.71
N ASN A 181 15.63 24.87 2.38
CA ASN A 181 16.80 25.41 1.72
C ASN A 181 16.46 26.03 0.35
N ILE A 182 15.76 27.16 0.36
CA ILE A 182 15.38 27.90 -0.86
C ILE A 182 16.60 28.34 -1.68
N LYS A 183 17.79 28.43 -1.08
CA LYS A 183 19.03 28.75 -1.81
C LYS A 183 19.43 27.68 -2.84
N LEU A 184 18.82 26.49 -2.81
CA LEU A 184 19.05 25.47 -3.86
C LEU A 184 18.71 25.96 -5.27
N PHE A 185 17.70 26.84 -5.39
CA PHE A 185 17.29 27.41 -6.69
C PHE A 185 18.38 28.29 -7.33
N THR A 186 19.40 28.71 -6.58
CA THR A 186 20.52 29.48 -7.15
C THR A 186 21.62 28.60 -7.73
N ARG A 187 21.58 27.27 -7.55
CA ARG A 187 22.61 26.33 -8.02
C ARG A 187 22.24 25.77 -9.40
N LYS A 188 23.13 25.82 -10.37
CA LYS A 188 22.86 25.31 -11.75
C LYS A 188 22.66 23.79 -11.76
N THR A 189 23.48 23.08 -11.00
CA THR A 189 23.42 21.64 -10.73
C THR A 189 22.07 21.20 -10.16
N PHE A 190 21.36 22.04 -9.40
CA PHE A 190 20.04 21.71 -8.88
C PHE A 190 19.02 21.45 -10.00
N TYR A 191 19.10 22.21 -11.09
CA TYR A 191 18.26 21.98 -12.26
C TYR A 191 18.59 20.67 -12.99
N LEU A 192 19.84 20.20 -12.93
CA LEU A 192 20.16 18.86 -13.43
C LEU A 192 19.44 17.78 -12.62
N ALA A 193 19.34 17.91 -11.29
CA ALA A 193 18.60 16.97 -10.47
C ALA A 193 17.10 16.94 -10.84
N ILE A 194 16.50 18.11 -11.09
CA ILE A 194 15.10 18.22 -11.55
C ILE A 194 14.92 17.52 -12.90
N ILE A 195 15.73 17.89 -13.89
CA ILE A 195 15.63 17.35 -15.25
C ILE A 195 15.83 15.83 -15.23
N THR A 196 16.85 15.35 -14.51
CA THR A 196 17.14 13.91 -14.38
C THR A 196 15.95 13.19 -13.73
N GLY A 197 15.42 13.72 -12.63
CA GLY A 197 14.27 13.12 -11.95
C GLY A 197 13.02 13.05 -12.85
N LEU A 198 12.74 14.12 -13.61
CA LEU A 198 11.63 14.14 -14.56
C LEU A 198 11.80 13.11 -15.68
N ILE A 199 12.98 13.06 -16.30
CA ILE A 199 13.28 12.09 -17.37
C ILE A 199 13.12 10.66 -16.85
N VAL A 200 13.73 10.35 -15.70
CA VAL A 200 13.68 9.00 -15.13
C VAL A 200 12.27 8.63 -14.70
N TYR A 201 11.44 9.56 -14.22
CA TYR A 201 10.06 9.30 -13.79
C TYR A 201 9.03 9.35 -14.94
N THR A 202 9.42 9.82 -16.13
CA THR A 202 8.54 9.98 -17.31
C THR A 202 7.76 8.72 -17.66
N PRO A 203 8.34 7.50 -17.63
CA PRO A 203 7.58 6.28 -17.95
C PRO A 203 6.35 6.07 -17.05
N HIS A 204 6.43 6.43 -15.76
CA HIS A 204 5.27 6.34 -14.86
C HIS A 204 4.18 7.34 -15.27
N ILE A 205 4.57 8.56 -15.62
CA ILE A 205 3.65 9.62 -16.03
C ILE A 205 2.89 9.19 -17.29
N LEU A 206 3.60 8.69 -18.30
CA LEU A 206 3.00 8.19 -19.52
C LEU A 206 2.08 7.00 -19.26
N TRP A 207 2.48 6.07 -18.38
CA TRP A 207 1.64 4.95 -17.99
C TRP A 207 0.33 5.40 -17.32
N GLN A 208 0.38 6.36 -16.39
CA GLN A 208 -0.81 6.93 -15.77
C GLN A 208 -1.72 7.56 -16.82
N MET A 209 -1.16 8.36 -17.74
CA MET A 209 -1.91 9.01 -18.82
C MET A 209 -2.65 7.99 -19.71
N HIS A 210 -1.96 6.95 -20.17
CA HIS A 210 -2.54 5.93 -21.04
C HIS A 210 -3.61 5.06 -20.34
N ARG A 211 -3.63 5.02 -19.01
CA ARG A 211 -4.60 4.26 -18.20
C ARG A 211 -5.70 5.13 -17.58
N GLY A 212 -5.76 6.42 -17.93
CA GLY A 212 -6.77 7.35 -17.40
C GLY A 212 -6.53 7.77 -15.95
N PHE A 213 -5.27 7.82 -15.53
CA PHE A 213 -4.81 8.22 -14.19
C PHE A 213 -5.46 7.43 -13.04
N PRO A 214 -5.38 6.09 -13.03
CA PRO A 214 -6.05 5.26 -12.03
C PRO A 214 -5.70 5.65 -10.59
N ALA A 215 -4.43 5.96 -10.32
CA ALA A 215 -4.01 6.35 -8.98
C ALA A 215 -4.56 7.72 -8.56
N VAL A 216 -4.64 8.68 -9.49
CA VAL A 216 -5.18 10.02 -9.21
C VAL A 216 -6.68 9.92 -8.94
N ASN A 217 -7.40 9.18 -9.79
CA ASN A 217 -8.84 8.98 -9.62
C ASN A 217 -9.16 8.28 -8.31
N TYR A 218 -8.36 7.27 -7.97
CA TYR A 218 -8.50 6.61 -6.68
C TYR A 218 -8.34 7.60 -5.53
N GLN A 219 -7.27 8.41 -5.51
CA GLN A 219 -7.00 9.34 -4.41
C GLN A 219 -8.01 10.49 -4.30
N LEU A 220 -8.52 10.99 -5.43
CA LEU A 220 -9.41 12.16 -5.45
C LEU A 220 -10.90 11.81 -5.36
N PHE A 221 -11.33 10.71 -5.98
CA PHE A 221 -12.75 10.41 -6.18
C PHE A 221 -13.21 9.13 -5.47
N GLU A 222 -12.39 8.08 -5.41
CA GLU A 222 -12.81 6.79 -4.82
C GLU A 222 -12.40 6.62 -3.37
N ARG A 223 -11.30 7.25 -2.96
CA ARG A 223 -10.80 7.24 -1.59
C ARG A 223 -11.60 8.18 -0.68
N SER A 224 -12.58 8.92 -1.21
CA SER A 224 -13.32 9.91 -0.44
C SER A 224 -13.93 9.28 0.81
N SER A 225 -13.43 9.69 1.97
CA SER A 225 -14.00 9.37 3.27
C SER A 225 -15.35 10.05 3.36
N ALA A 226 -16.42 9.31 3.11
CA ALA A 226 -17.79 9.69 3.44
C ALA A 226 -18.02 9.69 4.97
N PHE A 227 -17.08 10.25 5.73
CA PHE A 227 -17.13 10.34 7.18
C PHE A 227 -16.90 11.79 7.60
N GLY A 228 -17.73 12.27 8.52
CA GLY A 228 -17.38 13.44 9.32
C GLY A 228 -16.13 13.16 10.15
N TYR A 229 -15.46 14.22 10.58
CA TYR A 229 -14.29 14.09 11.46
C TYR A 229 -14.62 13.28 12.72
N ASN A 230 -13.79 12.28 13.03
CA ASN A 230 -13.87 11.50 14.26
C ASN A 230 -12.56 11.62 15.01
N ILE A 231 -12.63 12.11 16.26
CA ILE A 231 -11.46 12.31 17.14
C ILE A 231 -10.63 11.04 17.34
N SER A 232 -11.27 9.86 17.28
CA SER A 232 -10.60 8.56 17.38
C SER A 232 -9.56 8.35 16.28
N ILE A 233 -9.74 8.93 15.08
CA ILE A 233 -8.76 8.86 13.99
C ILE A 233 -7.47 9.58 14.41
N SER A 234 -7.59 10.81 14.90
CA SER A 234 -6.45 11.61 15.38
C SER A 234 -5.76 10.97 16.58
N THR A 235 -6.53 10.47 17.56
CA THR A 235 -5.97 9.81 18.75
C THR A 235 -5.25 8.51 18.37
N THR A 236 -5.84 7.69 17.50
CA THR A 236 -5.21 6.46 16.99
C THR A 236 -3.94 6.77 16.22
N PHE A 237 -3.93 7.85 15.42
CA PHE A 237 -2.73 8.30 14.73
C PHE A 237 -1.60 8.67 15.69
N ILE A 238 -1.88 9.50 16.70
CA ILE A 238 -0.88 9.94 17.71
C ILE A 238 -0.34 8.76 18.51
N LEU A 239 -1.22 7.89 19.03
CA LEU A 239 -0.81 6.68 19.73
C LEU A 239 0.00 5.75 18.82
N GLY A 240 -0.38 5.66 17.54
CA GLY A 240 0.37 4.95 16.52
C GLY A 240 1.78 5.49 16.33
N GLN A 241 1.98 6.82 16.34
CA GLN A 241 3.32 7.41 16.25
C GLN A 241 4.19 7.04 17.45
N LEU A 242 3.61 7.05 18.66
CA LEU A 242 4.32 6.64 19.87
C LEU A 242 4.67 5.14 19.86
N LEU A 243 3.77 4.29 19.35
CA LEU A 243 4.03 2.86 19.20
C LEU A 243 5.15 2.61 18.18
N LEU A 244 5.06 3.23 17.00
CA LEU A 244 6.00 3.05 15.88
C LEU A 244 7.42 3.56 16.18
N GLY A 245 7.55 4.60 17.01
CA GLY A 245 8.84 5.09 17.50
C GLY A 245 9.46 4.23 18.61
N GLY A 246 8.74 3.23 19.13
CA GLY A 246 9.10 2.45 20.30
C GLY A 246 8.24 2.83 21.51
N ALA A 247 7.34 1.94 21.91
CA ALA A 247 6.28 2.20 22.89
C ALA A 247 6.74 2.87 24.20
N LEU A 248 7.95 2.56 24.68
CA LEU A 248 8.44 3.09 25.96
C LEU A 248 9.30 4.35 25.82
N MET A 249 9.94 4.57 24.68
CA MET A 249 10.95 5.64 24.51
C MET A 249 10.57 6.74 23.52
N SER A 250 9.55 6.51 22.69
CA SER A 250 9.16 7.41 21.59
C SER A 250 8.79 8.82 22.05
N TRP A 251 8.11 8.97 23.19
CA TRP A 251 7.79 10.28 23.77
C TRP A 251 9.06 11.14 23.93
N TYR A 252 10.17 10.53 24.36
CA TYR A 252 11.44 11.21 24.52
C TYR A 252 12.12 11.46 23.18
N LEU A 253 11.97 10.55 22.20
CA LEU A 253 12.45 10.78 20.83
C LEU A 253 11.78 12.01 20.21
N PHE A 254 10.46 12.13 20.32
CA PHE A 254 9.71 13.29 19.83
C PHE A 254 10.12 14.56 20.55
N TYR A 255 10.16 14.54 21.89
CA TYR A 255 10.61 15.68 22.68
C TYR A 255 12.02 16.15 22.26
N ARG A 256 13.00 15.25 22.23
CA ARG A 256 14.39 15.58 21.91
C ARG A 256 14.58 15.93 20.43
N GLY A 257 13.92 15.21 19.54
CA GLY A 257 13.99 15.45 18.11
C GLY A 257 13.50 16.85 17.75
N PHE A 258 12.33 17.26 18.26
CA PHE A 258 11.76 18.58 17.98
C PHE A 258 12.37 19.74 18.78
N THR A 259 13.06 19.46 19.89
CA THR A 259 13.81 20.49 20.64
C THR A 259 15.29 20.60 20.23
N THR A 260 15.73 19.82 19.25
CA THR A 260 17.11 19.85 18.76
C THR A 260 17.44 21.21 18.14
N LYS A 261 18.50 21.86 18.62
CA LYS A 261 18.96 23.14 18.06
C LYS A 261 19.42 22.99 16.61
N ILE A 262 18.87 23.81 15.73
CA ILE A 262 19.30 23.91 14.32
C ILE A 262 20.62 24.70 14.27
N THR A 263 21.65 24.11 13.70
CA THR A 263 23.00 24.72 13.64
C THR A 263 23.53 24.87 12.22
N ASP A 264 22.96 24.12 11.28
CA ASP A 264 23.44 24.04 9.90
C ASP A 264 22.27 23.72 8.96
N VAL A 265 22.51 23.84 7.66
CA VAL A 265 21.49 23.64 6.62
C VAL A 265 20.92 22.22 6.66
N PHE A 266 21.75 21.22 6.97
CA PHE A 266 21.29 19.84 7.00
C PHE A 266 20.43 19.56 8.22
N THR A 267 20.82 20.02 9.43
CA THR A 267 19.95 19.89 10.62
C THR A 267 18.64 20.66 10.48
N ARG A 268 18.64 21.80 9.77
CA ARG A 268 17.40 22.50 9.39
C ARG A 268 16.52 21.64 8.47
N CYS A 269 17.12 21.02 7.45
CA CYS A 269 16.41 20.10 6.55
C CYS A 269 15.76 18.94 7.30
N LEU A 270 16.51 18.30 8.21
CA LEU A 270 15.95 17.22 9.05
C LEU A 270 14.76 17.73 9.87
N MET A 271 14.89 18.88 10.54
CA MET A 271 13.82 19.43 11.37
C MET A 271 12.56 19.74 10.55
N VAL A 272 12.71 20.44 9.41
CA VAL A 272 11.58 20.80 8.55
C VAL A 272 10.90 19.54 7.98
N ASN A 273 11.67 18.52 7.59
CA ASN A 273 11.09 17.26 7.14
C ASN A 273 10.35 16.49 8.25
N ALA A 274 10.92 16.44 9.45
CA ALA A 274 10.29 15.76 10.59
C ALA A 274 8.97 16.46 10.97
N VAL A 275 9.03 17.76 11.27
CA VAL A 275 7.85 18.55 11.66
C VAL A 275 6.83 18.61 10.52
N GLY A 276 7.28 18.88 9.29
CA GLY A 276 6.42 18.99 8.12
C GLY A 276 5.67 17.70 7.82
N THR A 277 6.35 16.54 7.87
CA THR A 277 5.71 15.26 7.55
C THR A 277 4.76 14.80 8.64
N PHE A 278 5.17 14.84 9.93
CA PHE A 278 4.26 14.50 11.03
C PHE A 278 3.07 15.46 11.09
N GLY A 279 3.31 16.77 10.90
CA GLY A 279 2.26 17.78 10.87
C GLY A 279 1.29 17.61 9.70
N PHE A 280 1.79 17.32 8.50
CA PHE A 280 0.96 17.06 7.32
C PHE A 280 -0.01 15.89 7.54
N PHE A 281 0.49 14.77 8.06
CA PHE A 281 -0.36 13.61 8.31
C PHE A 281 -1.32 13.81 9.49
N LEU A 282 -0.89 14.52 10.53
CA LEU A 282 -1.77 14.91 11.64
C LEU A 282 -2.91 15.83 11.16
N LEU A 283 -2.63 16.79 10.27
CA LEU A 283 -3.70 17.63 9.71
C LEU A 283 -4.64 16.83 8.80
N ASN A 284 -4.12 15.83 8.10
CA ASN A 284 -4.95 14.97 7.25
C ASN A 284 -5.92 14.07 8.04
N THR A 285 -5.65 13.75 9.31
CA THR A 285 -6.61 12.99 10.14
C THR A 285 -7.94 13.72 10.33
N LEU A 286 -7.96 15.05 10.11
CA LEU A 286 -9.18 15.86 10.15
C LEU A 286 -10.15 15.53 9.00
N LYS A 287 -9.65 14.94 7.91
CA LYS A 287 -10.43 14.69 6.68
C LYS A 287 -10.50 13.22 6.32
N VAL A 288 -9.41 12.48 6.48
CA VAL A 288 -9.28 11.09 6.01
C VAL A 288 -8.70 10.21 7.10
N ASN A 289 -9.00 8.91 7.03
CA ASN A 289 -8.33 7.95 7.91
C ASN A 289 -6.86 7.78 7.46
N VAL A 290 -5.94 8.25 8.30
CA VAL A 290 -4.50 8.20 8.06
C VAL A 290 -3.91 7.04 8.83
N GLN A 291 -3.30 6.09 8.12
CA GLN A 291 -2.63 4.97 8.77
C GLN A 291 -1.32 5.45 9.41
N PRO A 292 -1.02 5.07 10.68
CA PRO A 292 0.14 5.59 11.39
C PRO A 292 1.48 5.40 10.69
N HIS A 293 1.63 4.33 9.89
CA HIS A 293 2.89 4.01 9.23
C HIS A 293 3.23 4.93 8.05
N TYR A 294 2.29 5.74 7.55
CA TYR A 294 2.55 6.66 6.43
C TYR A 294 3.66 7.70 6.73
N THR A 295 3.99 7.89 8.01
CA THR A 295 5.05 8.78 8.52
C THR A 295 6.43 8.14 8.57
N LEU A 296 6.65 6.94 8.03
CA LEU A 296 7.95 6.25 8.07
C LEU A 296 9.14 7.16 7.70
N ILE A 297 9.00 7.95 6.64
CA ILE A 297 10.05 8.87 6.17
C ILE A 297 10.37 10.00 7.16
N ALA A 298 9.49 10.27 8.13
CA ALA A 298 9.68 11.25 9.19
C ALA A 298 10.46 10.70 10.39
N PHE A 299 10.46 9.38 10.60
CA PHE A 299 11.28 8.74 11.64
C PHE A 299 12.79 8.81 11.30
N ILE A 300 13.15 8.89 10.02
CA ILE A 300 14.54 9.09 9.57
C ILE A 300 15.13 10.41 10.11
N PRO A 301 14.56 11.60 9.81
CA PRO A 301 15.10 12.83 10.35
C PRO A 301 14.93 12.94 11.86
N LEU A 302 13.85 12.40 12.43
CA LEU A 302 13.64 12.40 13.88
C LEU A 302 14.80 11.70 14.61
N ILE A 303 15.17 10.48 14.18
CA ILE A 303 16.24 9.72 14.84
C ILE A 303 17.61 10.38 14.65
N CYS A 304 17.87 10.96 13.46
CA CYS A 304 19.08 11.73 13.20
C CYS A 304 19.19 12.95 14.14
N LEU A 305 18.10 13.71 14.32
CA LEU A 305 18.07 14.86 15.23
C LEU A 305 18.34 14.45 16.68
N VAL A 306 17.69 13.39 17.17
CA VAL A 306 17.90 12.88 18.54
C VAL A 306 19.37 12.48 18.74
N LEU A 307 19.95 11.74 17.80
CA LEU A 307 21.36 11.30 17.86
C LEU A 307 22.33 12.48 17.88
N ILE A 308 22.11 13.47 17.01
CA ILE A 308 22.91 14.70 16.95
C ILE A 308 22.78 15.48 18.27
N SER A 309 21.56 15.58 18.80
CA SER A 309 21.26 16.24 20.08
C SER A 309 21.98 15.56 21.25
N PHE A 310 21.91 14.23 21.34
CA PHE A 310 22.61 13.46 22.37
C PHE A 310 24.11 13.68 22.33
N LYS A 311 24.71 13.73 21.13
CA LYS A 311 26.14 13.99 21.02
C LYS A 311 26.51 15.42 21.46
N ARG A 312 25.75 16.44 21.06
CA ARG A 312 26.03 17.84 21.39
C ARG A 312 25.97 18.12 22.89
N GLU A 313 25.04 17.50 23.57
CA GLU A 313 24.84 17.67 25.02
C GLU A 313 25.60 16.63 25.86
N ASN A 314 26.46 15.81 25.22
CA ASN A 314 27.14 14.68 25.88
C ASN A 314 26.17 13.79 26.68
N PHE A 315 24.97 13.58 26.16
CA PHE A 315 23.90 12.84 26.82
C PHE A 315 24.34 11.39 27.10
N ASN A 316 24.33 11.01 28.37
CA ASN A 316 24.67 9.67 28.82
C ASN A 316 23.79 9.25 30.00
N ALA A 317 22.49 9.51 29.92
CA ALA A 317 21.58 9.22 31.02
C ALA A 317 21.29 7.71 31.11
N ARG A 318 21.67 7.10 32.25
CA ARG A 318 21.46 5.67 32.51
C ARG A 318 19.98 5.28 32.46
N TRP A 319 19.07 6.10 32.97
CA TRP A 319 17.64 5.83 32.97
C TRP A 319 17.11 5.64 31.54
N PHE A 320 17.52 6.50 30.60
CA PHE A 320 17.05 6.43 29.22
C PHE A 320 17.67 5.25 28.48
N TYR A 321 18.95 4.95 28.76
CA TYR A 321 19.59 3.76 28.23
C TYR A 321 18.87 2.47 28.67
N LEU A 322 18.52 2.35 29.95
CA LEU A 322 17.74 1.21 30.46
C LEU A 322 16.32 1.15 29.87
N LEU A 323 15.67 2.30 29.71
CA LEU A 323 14.35 2.40 29.06
C LEU A 323 14.41 1.93 27.60
N ALA A 324 15.45 2.34 26.87
CA ALA A 324 15.67 1.91 25.49
C ALA A 324 15.95 0.39 25.41
N LEU A 325 16.75 -0.16 26.33
CA LEU A 325 16.96 -1.62 26.41
C LEU A 325 15.66 -2.39 26.72
N ALA A 326 14.83 -1.89 27.64
CA ALA A 326 13.52 -2.48 27.92
C ALA A 326 12.60 -2.43 26.69
N ASN A 327 12.64 -1.33 25.93
CA ASN A 327 11.90 -1.19 24.68
C ASN A 327 12.40 -2.15 23.59
N ILE A 328 13.72 -2.31 23.44
CA ILE A 328 14.32 -3.29 22.52
C ILE A 328 13.89 -4.70 22.90
N ALA A 329 13.94 -5.04 24.19
CA ALA A 329 13.48 -6.34 24.69
C ALA A 329 12.00 -6.58 24.35
N LEU A 330 11.13 -5.57 24.53
CA LEU A 330 9.72 -5.65 24.14
C LEU A 330 9.55 -5.93 22.64
N ILE A 331 10.31 -5.24 21.77
CA ILE A 331 10.28 -5.46 20.32
C ILE A 331 10.75 -6.88 19.99
N LEU A 332 11.83 -7.36 20.60
CA LEU A 332 12.33 -8.71 20.39
C LEU A 332 11.34 -9.78 20.87
N VAL A 333 10.69 -9.59 22.01
CA VAL A 333 9.63 -10.48 22.50
C VAL A 333 8.46 -10.51 21.51
N LEU A 334 8.05 -9.37 20.96
CA LEU A 334 7.01 -9.30 19.93
C LEU A 334 7.42 -10.08 18.67
N ARG A 335 8.66 -9.89 18.20
CA ARG A 335 9.20 -10.60 17.02
C ARG A 335 9.26 -12.11 17.23
N LEU A 336 9.77 -12.55 18.37
CA LEU A 336 9.83 -13.97 18.73
C LEU A 336 8.43 -14.56 18.89
N SER A 337 7.48 -13.82 19.47
CA SER A 337 6.08 -14.25 19.59
C SER A 337 5.41 -14.40 18.23
N LEU A 338 5.78 -13.55 17.26
CA LEU A 338 5.32 -13.64 15.88
C LEU A 338 5.86 -14.88 15.17
N ILE A 339 7.13 -15.23 15.38
CA ILE A 339 7.70 -16.50 14.87
C ILE A 339 7.04 -17.72 15.53
N ALA A 340 6.88 -17.67 16.85
CA ALA A 340 6.29 -18.78 17.62
C ALA A 340 4.80 -18.98 17.33
N GLY A 341 4.11 -17.97 16.76
CA GLY A 341 2.70 -18.06 16.41
C GLY A 341 1.78 -18.26 17.61
N PHE A 342 2.06 -17.61 18.74
CA PHE A 342 1.24 -17.75 19.95
C PHE A 342 -0.24 -17.40 19.70
N PRO A 343 -1.21 -18.01 20.42
CA PRO A 343 -2.63 -17.83 20.14
C PRO A 343 -3.11 -16.37 20.16
N PHE A 344 -2.56 -15.53 21.03
CA PHE A 344 -2.92 -14.11 21.08
C PHE A 344 -2.41 -13.33 19.85
N ILE A 345 -1.26 -13.73 19.28
CA ILE A 345 -0.73 -13.15 18.04
C ILE A 345 -1.59 -13.58 16.85
N LYS A 346 -1.94 -14.87 16.76
CA LYS A 346 -2.82 -15.40 15.70
C LYS A 346 -4.22 -14.76 15.72
N LYS A 347 -4.69 -14.29 16.87
CA LYS A 347 -5.98 -13.57 17.01
C LYS A 347 -5.89 -12.08 16.72
N ALA A 348 -4.71 -11.48 16.71
CA ALA A 348 -4.55 -10.06 16.45
C ALA A 348 -4.79 -9.76 14.97
N GLU A 349 -5.77 -8.91 14.66
CA GLU A 349 -6.22 -8.63 13.28
C GLU A 349 -5.06 -8.24 12.33
N ALA A 350 -4.14 -7.41 12.82
CA ALA A 350 -2.98 -6.94 12.05
C ALA A 350 -1.91 -8.02 11.79
N LEU A 351 -1.95 -9.14 12.53
CA LEU A 351 -0.89 -10.18 12.51
C LEU A 351 -1.42 -11.55 12.08
N LYS A 352 -2.72 -11.81 12.16
CA LYS A 352 -3.33 -13.11 11.78
C LYS A 352 -3.04 -13.50 10.33
N SER A 353 -2.76 -12.51 9.48
CA SER A 353 -2.43 -12.71 8.06
C SER A 353 -1.16 -13.54 7.84
N TYR A 354 -0.29 -13.68 8.85
CA TYR A 354 0.97 -14.43 8.79
C TYR A 354 0.84 -15.93 9.10
N PHE A 355 -0.37 -16.49 9.23
CA PHE A 355 -0.53 -17.87 9.70
C PHE A 355 -1.62 -18.64 8.94
N GLY A 356 -1.31 -19.88 8.57
CA GLY A 356 -2.26 -20.90 8.12
C GLY A 356 -2.63 -20.83 6.64
N PHE A 357 -2.11 -19.85 5.90
CA PHE A 357 -2.44 -19.63 4.50
C PHE A 357 -1.67 -20.55 3.55
N HIS A 358 -0.49 -21.04 3.94
CA HIS A 358 0.21 -22.05 3.14
C HIS A 358 -0.57 -23.37 3.12
N GLU A 359 -1.01 -23.86 4.29
CA GLU A 359 -1.88 -25.04 4.40
C GLU A 359 -3.22 -24.81 3.68
N TRP A 360 -3.88 -23.68 3.95
CA TRP A 360 -5.14 -23.31 3.31
C TRP A 360 -5.06 -23.34 1.78
N ALA A 361 -4.03 -22.74 1.18
CA ALA A 361 -3.89 -22.71 -0.27
C ALA A 361 -3.73 -24.12 -0.87
N ASN A 362 -3.00 -25.00 -0.18
CA ASN A 362 -2.86 -26.40 -0.58
C ASN A 362 -4.18 -27.17 -0.47
N LEU A 363 -4.95 -26.99 0.61
CA LEU A 363 -6.28 -27.60 0.77
C LEU A 363 -7.27 -27.11 -0.30
N VAL A 364 -7.25 -25.82 -0.62
CA VAL A 364 -8.05 -25.25 -1.71
C VAL A 364 -7.62 -25.85 -3.04
N ARG A 365 -6.31 -25.96 -3.31
CA ARG A 365 -5.78 -26.56 -4.55
C ARG A 365 -6.18 -28.03 -4.70
N GLN A 366 -6.19 -28.82 -3.62
CA GLN A 366 -6.65 -30.20 -3.65
C GLN A 366 -8.11 -30.32 -4.13
N LYS A 367 -8.96 -29.35 -3.78
CA LYS A 367 -10.36 -29.31 -4.20
C LYS A 367 -10.55 -28.72 -5.59
N ALA A 368 -9.89 -27.61 -5.89
CA ALA A 368 -10.05 -26.88 -7.15
C ALA A 368 -9.23 -27.46 -8.33
N GLY A 369 -8.20 -28.27 -8.05
CA GLY A 369 -7.28 -28.75 -9.08
C GLY A 369 -6.59 -27.60 -9.82
N ASN A 370 -6.74 -27.56 -11.14
CA ASN A 370 -6.18 -26.51 -12.02
C ASN A 370 -7.21 -25.43 -12.42
N ALA A 371 -8.43 -25.48 -11.86
CA ALA A 371 -9.44 -24.48 -12.13
C ALA A 371 -9.07 -23.11 -11.55
N PHE A 372 -9.69 -22.05 -12.06
CA PHE A 372 -9.60 -20.75 -11.38
C PHE A 372 -10.38 -20.81 -10.07
N VAL A 373 -9.83 -20.14 -9.04
CA VAL A 373 -10.48 -19.97 -7.74
C VAL A 373 -10.91 -18.53 -7.60
N VAL A 374 -12.22 -18.30 -7.58
CA VAL A 374 -12.82 -16.97 -7.46
C VAL A 374 -13.17 -16.70 -6.00
N MET A 375 -12.87 -15.50 -5.51
CA MET A 375 -13.14 -15.06 -4.14
C MET A 375 -13.72 -13.63 -4.16
N ASP A 376 -14.68 -13.30 -3.28
CA ASP A 376 -15.46 -12.04 -3.33
C ASP A 376 -15.02 -10.98 -2.31
N GLU A 377 -13.95 -11.25 -1.56
CA GLU A 377 -13.52 -10.47 -0.40
C GLU A 377 -12.28 -9.60 -0.66
N GLY A 378 -12.04 -9.26 -1.93
CA GLY A 378 -10.95 -8.40 -2.36
C GLY A 378 -9.69 -9.14 -2.80
N PHE A 379 -8.55 -8.46 -2.76
CA PHE A 379 -7.30 -8.94 -3.36
C PHE A 379 -6.50 -9.92 -2.49
N GLN A 380 -6.74 -9.94 -1.17
CA GLN A 380 -5.83 -10.52 -0.19
C GLN A 380 -5.64 -12.03 -0.38
N ASN A 381 -6.72 -12.78 -0.31
CA ASN A 381 -6.70 -14.23 -0.35
C ASN A 381 -6.50 -14.82 -1.75
N PRO A 382 -7.06 -14.26 -2.85
CA PRO A 382 -6.71 -14.75 -4.19
C PRO A 382 -5.21 -14.54 -4.51
N SER A 383 -4.59 -13.49 -3.97
CA SER A 383 -3.14 -13.28 -4.11
C SER A 383 -2.32 -14.30 -3.33
N LYS A 384 -2.70 -14.60 -2.08
CA LYS A 384 -2.04 -15.65 -1.28
C LYS A 384 -2.19 -17.02 -1.92
N TYR A 385 -3.39 -17.36 -2.40
CA TYR A 385 -3.63 -18.61 -3.11
C TYR A 385 -2.70 -18.72 -4.32
N SER A 386 -2.61 -17.64 -5.10
CA SER A 386 -1.75 -17.60 -6.29
C SER A 386 -0.27 -17.82 -5.95
N PHE A 387 0.24 -17.15 -4.91
CA PHE A 387 1.60 -17.31 -4.43
C PHE A 387 1.90 -18.76 -3.98
N TYR A 388 1.13 -19.28 -3.03
CA TYR A 388 1.42 -20.60 -2.44
C TYR A 388 1.16 -21.78 -3.37
N THR A 389 0.26 -21.61 -4.34
CA THR A 389 0.07 -22.64 -5.38
C THR A 389 1.02 -22.47 -6.56
N ASN A 390 1.83 -21.41 -6.57
CA ASN A 390 2.64 -20.97 -7.70
C ASN A 390 1.83 -20.99 -9.01
N SER A 391 0.63 -20.39 -8.95
CA SER A 391 -0.30 -20.33 -10.06
C SER A 391 -0.93 -18.94 -10.13
N LEU A 392 -1.26 -18.44 -11.32
CA LEU A 392 -2.05 -17.20 -11.46
C LEU A 392 -3.55 -17.53 -11.56
N LYS A 393 -4.02 -18.48 -10.75
CA LYS A 393 -5.39 -19.00 -10.78
C LYS A 393 -6.31 -18.43 -9.70
N GLY A 394 -5.78 -17.71 -8.71
CA GLY A 394 -6.60 -16.96 -7.77
C GLY A 394 -7.12 -15.67 -8.40
N PHE A 395 -8.42 -15.45 -8.32
CA PHE A 395 -9.08 -14.27 -8.88
C PHE A 395 -9.93 -13.56 -7.81
N GLY A 396 -9.65 -12.27 -7.59
CA GLY A 396 -10.47 -11.41 -6.75
C GLY A 396 -11.64 -10.84 -7.56
N TYR A 397 -12.84 -11.28 -7.24
CA TYR A 397 -14.07 -10.67 -7.74
C TYR A 397 -14.37 -9.42 -6.90
N ASP A 398 -14.22 -8.25 -7.51
CA ASP A 398 -14.42 -6.97 -6.83
C ASP A 398 -15.91 -6.67 -6.71
N SER A 399 -16.51 -7.24 -5.66
CA SER A 399 -17.94 -7.07 -5.37
C SER A 399 -18.29 -5.61 -5.11
N ARG A 400 -19.58 -5.27 -5.27
CA ARG A 400 -20.14 -3.96 -4.97
C ARG A 400 -20.00 -3.53 -3.50
N TYR A 401 -19.64 -4.47 -2.62
CA TYR A 401 -19.35 -4.23 -1.21
C TYR A 401 -17.86 -3.94 -0.97
N TYR A 402 -17.02 -4.17 -1.97
CA TYR A 402 -15.58 -3.95 -1.92
C TYR A 402 -15.14 -2.76 -2.80
N GLY A 403 -13.88 -2.36 -2.67
CA GLY A 403 -13.24 -1.36 -3.53
C GLY A 403 -12.62 -2.02 -4.76
N ARG A 404 -12.36 -1.23 -5.79
CA ARG A 404 -11.65 -1.72 -6.98
C ARG A 404 -10.23 -2.17 -6.65
N THR A 405 -9.72 -3.12 -7.41
CA THR A 405 -8.35 -3.63 -7.27
C THR A 405 -7.67 -3.77 -8.63
N MET A 406 -6.45 -4.29 -8.65
CA MET A 406 -5.72 -4.57 -9.88
C MET A 406 -6.36 -5.73 -10.66
N PHE A 407 -7.23 -6.53 -10.03
CA PHE A 407 -8.02 -7.55 -10.73
C PHE A 407 -9.00 -6.93 -11.74
N ASP A 408 -9.46 -5.69 -11.52
CA ASP A 408 -10.25 -4.92 -12.49
C ASP A 408 -9.43 -4.47 -13.72
N ILE A 409 -8.10 -4.45 -13.63
CA ILE A 409 -7.23 -3.96 -14.71
C ILE A 409 -6.59 -5.12 -15.48
N TRP A 410 -6.20 -6.19 -14.78
CA TRP A 410 -5.52 -7.31 -15.41
C TRP A 410 -6.43 -8.12 -16.34
N PRO A 411 -5.89 -8.74 -17.40
CA PRO A 411 -6.64 -9.63 -18.31
C PRO A 411 -6.98 -10.99 -17.66
N MET A 412 -7.00 -11.10 -16.33
CA MET A 412 -7.27 -12.37 -15.64
C MET A 412 -8.72 -12.80 -15.80
N GLU A 413 -9.64 -11.84 -15.73
CA GLU A 413 -11.06 -12.08 -15.98
C GLU A 413 -11.31 -12.61 -17.41
N ASP A 414 -10.54 -12.13 -18.39
CA ASP A 414 -10.65 -12.55 -19.79
C ASP A 414 -10.44 -14.06 -19.94
N SER A 415 -9.58 -14.64 -19.11
CA SER A 415 -9.22 -16.06 -19.13
C SER A 415 -10.17 -16.96 -18.34
N LEU A 416 -11.04 -16.40 -17.49
CA LEU A 416 -12.00 -17.17 -16.70
C LEU A 416 -13.42 -17.17 -17.28
N GLN A 417 -13.70 -16.30 -18.27
CA GLN A 417 -14.98 -16.31 -18.97
C GLN A 417 -15.28 -17.70 -19.54
N HIS A 418 -16.50 -18.17 -19.28
CA HIS A 418 -17.03 -19.46 -19.67
C HIS A 418 -16.24 -20.68 -19.20
N GLN A 419 -15.36 -20.50 -18.22
CA GLN A 419 -14.66 -21.61 -17.59
C GLN A 419 -15.45 -22.11 -16.38
N ARG A 420 -15.26 -23.39 -16.08
CA ARG A 420 -15.65 -23.96 -14.80
C ARG A 420 -14.69 -23.47 -13.71
N THR A 421 -15.22 -22.79 -12.70
CA THR A 421 -14.42 -22.21 -11.61
C THR A 421 -14.88 -22.71 -10.25
N TYR A 422 -13.97 -22.65 -9.28
CA TYR A 422 -14.25 -22.97 -7.89
C TYR A 422 -14.44 -21.66 -7.12
N TYR A 423 -15.67 -21.41 -6.68
CA TYR A 423 -16.02 -20.20 -5.93
C TYR A 423 -15.84 -20.45 -4.44
N LEU A 424 -14.96 -19.68 -3.79
CA LEU A 424 -14.55 -19.87 -2.41
C LEU A 424 -14.89 -18.64 -1.56
N LEU A 425 -15.63 -18.87 -0.48
CA LEU A 425 -16.22 -17.83 0.37
C LEU A 425 -15.91 -18.07 1.86
N LYS A 426 -15.97 -17.01 2.66
CA LYS A 426 -15.92 -17.10 4.13
C LYS A 426 -17.25 -17.44 4.80
N TYR A 427 -18.32 -17.47 4.02
CA TYR A 427 -19.68 -17.73 4.49
C TYR A 427 -20.33 -18.78 3.60
N LYS A 428 -21.32 -19.49 4.16
CA LYS A 428 -22.11 -20.45 3.40
C LYS A 428 -23.09 -19.71 2.50
N MET A 429 -23.08 -20.04 1.20
CA MET A 429 -24.03 -19.51 0.23
C MET A 429 -24.94 -20.68 -0.22
N PRO A 430 -26.21 -20.73 0.25
CA PRO A 430 -27.13 -21.80 -0.09
C PRO A 430 -27.27 -21.99 -1.61
N GLY A 431 -27.24 -23.24 -2.07
CA GLY A 431 -27.34 -23.59 -3.49
C GLY A 431 -26.06 -23.38 -4.31
N VAL A 432 -25.01 -22.81 -3.72
CA VAL A 432 -23.74 -22.53 -4.40
C VAL A 432 -22.60 -23.27 -3.70
N THR A 433 -22.36 -23.00 -2.42
CA THR A 433 -21.29 -23.69 -1.69
C THR A 433 -21.77 -25.03 -1.16
N THR A 434 -21.11 -26.10 -1.62
CA THR A 434 -21.47 -27.50 -1.35
C THR A 434 -20.46 -28.20 -0.44
N ASP A 435 -19.28 -27.60 -0.21
CA ASP A 435 -18.26 -28.15 0.67
C ASP A 435 -17.67 -27.08 1.60
N SER A 436 -16.77 -27.52 2.49
CA SER A 436 -16.04 -26.61 3.38
C SER A 436 -14.59 -27.06 3.59
N ILE A 437 -13.74 -26.10 3.94
CA ILE A 437 -12.33 -26.27 4.31
C ILE A 437 -12.16 -25.63 5.68
N LYS A 438 -11.63 -26.36 6.65
CA LYS A 438 -11.34 -25.87 7.99
C LYS A 438 -9.85 -26.03 8.26
N CYS A 439 -9.18 -24.94 8.60
CA CYS A 439 -7.74 -24.88 8.88
C CYS A 439 -7.44 -23.69 9.79
N ASP A 440 -6.17 -23.46 10.11
CA ASP A 440 -5.72 -22.33 10.93
C ASP A 440 -6.09 -20.96 10.34
N ALA A 441 -6.23 -20.84 9.01
CA ALA A 441 -6.70 -19.62 8.34
C ALA A 441 -8.22 -19.40 8.42
N GLY A 442 -8.95 -20.29 9.10
CA GLY A 442 -10.40 -20.18 9.32
C GLY A 442 -11.22 -21.25 8.60
N THR A 443 -12.54 -21.04 8.61
CA THR A 443 -13.49 -21.88 7.88
C THR A 443 -13.89 -21.21 6.57
N TRP A 444 -13.84 -21.98 5.51
CA TRP A 444 -14.11 -21.56 4.14
C TRP A 444 -15.12 -22.50 3.50
N TYR A 445 -15.93 -21.98 2.60
CA TYR A 445 -16.99 -22.70 1.92
C TYR A 445 -16.81 -22.59 0.43
N GLY A 446 -16.80 -23.74 -0.27
CA GLY A 446 -16.52 -23.79 -1.69
C GLY A 446 -17.65 -24.42 -2.49
N GLY A 447 -17.71 -24.08 -3.77
CA GLY A 447 -18.70 -24.60 -4.71
C GLY A 447 -18.24 -24.45 -6.15
N TRP A 448 -18.71 -25.31 -7.03
CA TRP A 448 -18.41 -25.24 -8.46
C TRP A 448 -19.40 -24.33 -9.19
N VAL A 449 -18.87 -23.43 -10.02
CA VAL A 449 -19.62 -22.64 -10.99
C VAL A 449 -19.24 -23.16 -12.38
N ASP A 450 -20.14 -23.89 -13.02
CA ASP A 450 -19.82 -24.66 -14.25
C ASP A 450 -19.57 -23.78 -15.48
N ASP A 451 -20.20 -22.61 -15.54
CA ASP A 451 -20.05 -21.61 -16.60
C ASP A 451 -19.93 -20.22 -15.97
N THR A 452 -18.70 -19.76 -15.81
CA THR A 452 -18.41 -18.50 -15.12
C THR A 452 -18.52 -17.33 -16.08
N ARG A 453 -19.43 -16.41 -15.79
CA ARG A 453 -19.59 -15.16 -16.53
C ARG A 453 -19.55 -14.01 -15.55
N THR A 454 -18.58 -13.12 -15.69
CA THR A 454 -18.43 -11.91 -14.88
C THR A 454 -18.19 -10.71 -15.78
N TYR A 455 -18.50 -9.50 -15.31
CA TYR A 455 -18.42 -8.29 -16.13
C TYR A 455 -17.80 -7.12 -15.39
N GLN A 456 -16.81 -7.34 -14.53
CA GLN A 456 -16.33 -6.27 -13.64
C GLN A 456 -15.64 -5.12 -14.39
N LYS A 457 -15.09 -5.38 -15.58
CA LYS A 457 -14.49 -4.31 -16.39
C LYS A 457 -15.49 -3.46 -17.16
N ILE A 458 -16.73 -3.90 -17.39
CA ILE A 458 -17.69 -3.10 -18.17
C ILE A 458 -17.81 -1.72 -17.54
N ALA A 459 -17.52 -0.68 -18.32
CA ALA A 459 -17.52 0.69 -17.85
C ALA A 459 -18.88 1.32 -18.15
N ILE A 460 -19.52 1.87 -17.12
CA ILE A 460 -20.80 2.58 -17.23
C ILE A 460 -20.58 4.04 -16.85
N ASP A 461 -20.81 4.94 -17.80
CA ASP A 461 -20.89 6.36 -17.55
C ASP A 461 -22.35 6.81 -17.46
N ALA A 462 -22.72 7.41 -16.34
CA ALA A 462 -24.05 7.95 -16.08
C ALA A 462 -24.17 9.45 -16.42
N GLY A 463 -23.08 10.10 -16.82
CA GLY A 463 -23.00 11.52 -17.20
C GLY A 463 -23.21 12.51 -16.05
N LYS A 464 -23.32 12.02 -14.81
CA LYS A 464 -23.62 12.83 -13.62
C LYS A 464 -22.80 12.36 -12.43
N THR A 465 -22.25 13.29 -11.66
CA THR A 465 -21.50 13.00 -10.43
C THR A 465 -22.29 13.32 -9.16
N GLU A 466 -23.28 14.23 -9.25
CA GLU A 466 -24.16 14.60 -8.14
C GLU A 466 -25.59 14.83 -8.64
N ILE A 467 -26.60 14.43 -7.86
CA ILE A 467 -28.03 14.60 -8.17
C ILE A 467 -28.79 15.01 -6.90
N LYS A 468 -29.77 15.89 -7.06
CA LYS A 468 -30.79 16.20 -6.05
C LYS A 468 -32.16 15.80 -6.56
N ALA A 469 -32.97 15.14 -5.74
CA ALA A 469 -34.31 14.73 -6.11
C ALA A 469 -35.24 14.61 -4.89
N LYS A 470 -36.55 14.59 -5.14
CA LYS A 470 -37.56 14.40 -4.10
C LYS A 470 -37.76 12.92 -3.77
N PRO A 471 -38.15 12.57 -2.52
CA PRO A 471 -38.56 11.22 -2.17
C PRO A 471 -39.53 10.58 -3.17
N GLY A 472 -39.23 9.37 -3.64
CA GLY A 472 -40.07 8.63 -4.58
C GLY A 472 -40.12 9.18 -6.01
N GLN A 473 -39.39 10.25 -6.33
CA GLN A 473 -39.26 10.74 -7.70
C GLN A 473 -38.66 9.67 -8.61
N LYS A 474 -39.09 9.62 -9.87
CA LYS A 474 -38.42 8.82 -10.91
C LYS A 474 -37.36 9.66 -11.60
N VAL A 475 -36.13 9.17 -11.63
CA VAL A 475 -35.02 9.80 -12.34
C VAL A 475 -34.60 8.91 -13.50
N HIS A 476 -34.47 9.50 -14.68
CA HIS A 476 -34.03 8.80 -15.88
C HIS A 476 -32.54 9.01 -16.10
N PHE A 477 -31.84 7.92 -16.38
CA PHE A 477 -30.43 7.89 -16.73
C PHE A 477 -30.29 7.37 -18.15
N ASP A 478 -29.48 8.06 -18.95
CA ASP A 478 -29.01 7.58 -20.24
C ASP A 478 -27.57 7.11 -20.04
N LEU A 479 -27.41 5.81 -19.82
CA LEU A 479 -26.14 5.19 -19.46
C LEU A 479 -25.35 4.90 -20.72
N THR A 480 -24.10 5.36 -20.76
CA THR A 480 -23.14 4.92 -21.79
C THR A 480 -22.40 3.70 -21.26
N VAL A 481 -22.72 2.52 -21.81
CA VAL A 481 -22.13 1.24 -21.44
C VAL A 481 -21.03 0.91 -22.45
N THR A 482 -19.82 0.68 -21.99
CA THR A 482 -18.65 0.44 -22.85
C THR A 482 -18.04 -0.93 -22.56
N ASN A 483 -17.68 -1.66 -23.62
CA ASN A 483 -16.99 -2.94 -23.55
C ASN A 483 -15.46 -2.75 -23.67
N PRO A 484 -14.69 -2.81 -22.58
CA PRO A 484 -13.23 -2.72 -22.67
C PRO A 484 -12.54 -4.07 -22.88
N TYR A 485 -13.29 -5.18 -22.94
CA TYR A 485 -12.70 -6.49 -23.18
C TYR A 485 -12.16 -6.59 -24.61
N PRO A 486 -11.11 -7.39 -24.84
CA PRO A 486 -10.57 -7.63 -26.19
C PRO A 486 -11.45 -8.55 -27.05
N PHE A 487 -12.64 -8.94 -26.56
CA PHE A 487 -13.59 -9.83 -27.23
C PHE A 487 -15.01 -9.27 -27.14
N ALA A 488 -15.90 -9.82 -27.98
CA ALA A 488 -17.31 -9.43 -27.99
C ALA A 488 -18.02 -9.91 -26.73
N VAL A 489 -18.87 -9.05 -26.15
CA VAL A 489 -19.64 -9.33 -24.94
C VAL A 489 -21.12 -9.21 -25.24
N ASN A 490 -21.93 -10.09 -24.67
CA ASN A 490 -23.39 -9.97 -24.69
C ASN A 490 -23.97 -10.30 -23.32
N PHE A 491 -25.12 -9.71 -23.03
CA PHE A 491 -25.80 -9.88 -21.74
C PHE A 491 -27.03 -10.79 -21.83
N THR A 492 -27.10 -11.66 -22.85
CA THR A 492 -28.23 -12.58 -22.96
C THR A 492 -28.27 -13.55 -21.79
N ASN A 493 -29.49 -13.78 -21.30
CA ASN A 493 -29.79 -14.80 -20.30
C ASN A 493 -30.27 -16.10 -20.95
N ALA A 494 -30.61 -16.07 -22.25
CA ALA A 494 -31.04 -17.26 -22.97
C ALA A 494 -29.90 -18.28 -23.05
N GLY A 495 -30.14 -19.50 -22.60
CA GLY A 495 -29.16 -20.59 -22.61
C GLY A 495 -28.13 -20.56 -21.47
N TYR A 496 -28.26 -19.64 -20.51
CA TYR A 496 -27.33 -19.50 -19.39
C TYR A 496 -28.03 -19.73 -18.05
N LYS A 497 -27.38 -20.50 -17.17
CA LYS A 497 -27.91 -20.79 -15.82
C LYS A 497 -27.94 -19.55 -14.93
N HIS A 498 -26.94 -18.69 -15.05
CA HIS A 498 -26.74 -17.53 -14.20
C HIS A 498 -27.12 -16.25 -14.94
N PRO A 499 -28.19 -15.54 -14.52
CA PRO A 499 -28.66 -14.36 -15.23
C PRO A 499 -27.73 -13.16 -15.00
N VAL A 500 -27.56 -12.36 -16.05
CA VAL A 500 -26.95 -11.04 -16.02
C VAL A 500 -28.04 -10.01 -15.72
N ILE A 501 -27.80 -9.15 -14.73
CA ILE A 501 -28.74 -8.11 -14.30
C ILE A 501 -27.96 -6.82 -14.08
N LEU A 502 -28.35 -5.75 -14.77
CA LEU A 502 -27.91 -4.40 -14.41
C LEU A 502 -28.76 -3.89 -13.24
N GLU A 503 -28.12 -3.33 -12.23
CA GLU A 503 -28.80 -2.85 -11.02
C GLU A 503 -28.33 -1.45 -10.63
N ALA A 504 -29.29 -0.56 -10.37
CA ALA A 504 -29.04 0.73 -9.72
C ALA A 504 -29.01 0.50 -8.21
N CYS A 505 -27.87 0.81 -7.60
CA CYS A 505 -27.55 0.48 -6.23
C CYS A 505 -27.43 1.76 -5.39
N PHE A 506 -28.38 2.00 -4.49
CA PHE A 506 -28.29 3.03 -3.46
C PHE A 506 -27.67 2.46 -2.20
N PHE A 507 -26.60 3.10 -1.73
CA PHE A 507 -25.88 2.73 -0.53
C PHE A 507 -25.82 3.92 0.42
N THR A 508 -25.77 3.61 1.72
CA THR A 508 -25.29 4.54 2.73
C THR A 508 -24.02 3.90 3.31
N HIS A 509 -22.87 4.50 2.99
CA HIS A 509 -21.57 3.90 3.24
C HIS A 509 -21.43 2.52 2.55
N VAL A 510 -21.35 1.44 3.31
CA VAL A 510 -21.23 0.06 2.82
C VAL A 510 -22.55 -0.71 2.88
N THR A 511 -23.62 -0.07 3.40
CA THR A 511 -24.91 -0.71 3.60
C THR A 511 -25.83 -0.43 2.40
N PRO A 512 -26.35 -1.47 1.73
CA PRO A 512 -27.32 -1.28 0.66
C PRO A 512 -28.65 -0.79 1.23
N VAL A 513 -29.20 0.27 0.63
CA VAL A 513 -30.51 0.84 0.98
C VAL A 513 -31.57 0.40 -0.02
N SER A 514 -31.24 0.42 -1.31
CA SER A 514 -32.15 0.02 -2.39
C SER A 514 -31.32 -0.53 -3.55
N VAL A 515 -31.73 -1.67 -4.08
CA VAL A 515 -31.14 -2.27 -5.29
C VAL A 515 -32.28 -2.46 -6.28
N GLN A 516 -32.19 -1.82 -7.44
CA GLN A 516 -33.26 -1.78 -8.42
C GLN A 516 -32.77 -2.39 -9.73
N PRO A 517 -33.35 -3.52 -10.18
CA PRO A 517 -32.96 -4.14 -11.43
C PRO A 517 -33.44 -3.31 -12.63
N ALA A 518 -32.63 -3.30 -13.67
CA ALA A 518 -32.98 -2.84 -15.00
C ALA A 518 -34.05 -3.76 -15.63
N ASP A 519 -34.72 -3.26 -16.67
CA ASP A 519 -35.63 -4.09 -17.46
C ASP A 519 -34.86 -5.09 -18.35
N SER A 520 -35.59 -6.04 -18.93
CA SER A 520 -35.02 -7.09 -19.77
C SER A 520 -34.41 -6.57 -21.08
N ALA A 521 -34.67 -5.31 -21.46
CA ALA A 521 -34.06 -4.74 -22.67
C ALA A 521 -32.53 -4.61 -22.53
N PHE A 522 -32.02 -4.49 -21.29
CA PHE A 522 -30.58 -4.52 -21.03
C PHE A 522 -29.92 -5.82 -21.54
N ASN A 523 -30.61 -6.96 -21.43
CA ASN A 523 -30.10 -8.27 -21.83
C ASN A 523 -29.96 -8.44 -23.35
N ASN A 524 -30.53 -7.52 -24.15
CA ASN A 524 -30.41 -7.52 -25.60
C ASN A 524 -29.13 -6.80 -26.08
N LEU A 525 -28.38 -6.15 -25.18
CA LEU A 525 -27.15 -5.47 -25.54
C LEU A 525 -26.06 -6.48 -25.89
N ALA A 526 -25.43 -6.26 -27.03
CA ALA A 526 -24.26 -6.98 -27.52
C ALA A 526 -23.24 -5.98 -28.07
N PHE A 527 -21.99 -6.16 -27.69
CA PHE A 527 -20.91 -5.23 -27.93
C PHE A 527 -19.78 -5.93 -28.68
N THR A 528 -19.24 -5.25 -29.69
CA THR A 528 -17.90 -5.53 -30.21
C THR A 528 -16.83 -4.94 -29.27
N PRO A 529 -15.56 -5.37 -29.36
CA PRO A 529 -14.48 -4.82 -28.53
C PRO A 529 -14.38 -3.29 -28.66
N GLY A 530 -14.31 -2.58 -27.54
CA GLY A 530 -14.21 -1.11 -27.50
C GLY A 530 -15.51 -0.35 -27.80
N GLN A 531 -16.61 -1.04 -28.14
CA GLN A 531 -17.87 -0.40 -28.47
C GLN A 531 -18.58 0.17 -27.23
N SER A 532 -19.20 1.34 -27.41
CA SER A 532 -20.11 1.95 -26.46
C SER A 532 -21.54 1.95 -27.00
N LEU A 533 -22.51 1.58 -26.15
CA LEU A 533 -23.94 1.66 -26.45
C LEU A 533 -24.68 2.40 -25.34
N HIS A 534 -25.82 2.99 -25.70
CA HIS A 534 -26.68 3.70 -24.76
C HIS A 534 -27.77 2.78 -24.21
N TYR A 535 -28.03 2.89 -22.90
CA TYR A 535 -29.14 2.21 -22.24
C TYR A 535 -29.88 3.16 -21.31
N LYS A 536 -31.19 3.28 -21.49
CA LYS A 536 -32.03 4.14 -20.66
C LYS A 536 -32.57 3.37 -19.48
N MET A 537 -32.23 3.82 -18.27
CA MET A 537 -32.72 3.22 -17.03
C MET A 537 -33.54 4.24 -16.24
N THR A 538 -34.68 3.81 -15.70
CA THR A 538 -35.45 4.60 -14.74
C THR A 538 -35.16 4.12 -13.33
N VAL A 539 -34.75 5.03 -12.47
CA VAL A 539 -34.38 4.76 -11.08
C VAL A 539 -35.37 5.47 -10.16
N ASN A 540 -35.96 4.73 -9.22
CA ASN A 540 -36.85 5.30 -8.20
C ASN A 540 -36.01 5.82 -7.03
N VAL A 541 -36.24 7.07 -6.63
CA VAL A 541 -35.52 7.71 -5.54
C VAL A 541 -35.96 7.13 -4.20
N PRO A 542 -35.03 6.83 -3.26
CA PRO A 542 -35.39 6.39 -1.91
C PRO A 542 -36.44 7.30 -1.25
N ILE A 543 -37.34 6.70 -0.46
CA ILE A 543 -38.43 7.43 0.20
C ILE A 543 -37.90 8.28 1.38
N HIS A 544 -36.79 7.86 1.98
CA HIS A 544 -36.19 8.57 3.09
C HIS A 544 -35.26 9.68 2.59
N LYS A 545 -35.39 10.86 3.18
CA LYS A 545 -34.46 11.97 2.96
C LYS A 545 -33.07 11.60 3.48
N GLY A 546 -32.04 12.10 2.81
CA GLY A 546 -30.66 11.81 3.17
C GLY A 546 -29.70 11.93 2.01
N ILE A 547 -28.43 11.60 2.27
CA ILE A 547 -27.38 11.51 1.27
C ILE A 547 -27.09 10.03 1.04
N PHE A 548 -27.10 9.62 -0.22
CA PHE A 548 -26.85 8.26 -0.66
C PHE A 548 -25.76 8.25 -1.72
N ASP A 549 -25.03 7.15 -1.79
CA ASP A 549 -24.16 6.84 -2.92
C ASP A 549 -24.96 5.98 -3.91
N LEU A 550 -25.16 6.49 -5.13
CA LEU A 550 -25.75 5.73 -6.23
C LEU A 550 -24.64 5.27 -7.18
N PHE A 551 -24.65 4.00 -7.55
CA PHE A 551 -23.84 3.49 -8.66
C PHE A 551 -24.56 2.36 -9.39
N PHE A 552 -24.12 2.06 -10.60
CA PHE A 552 -24.65 0.99 -11.43
C PHE A 552 -23.73 -0.23 -11.36
N SER A 553 -24.34 -1.41 -11.17
CA SER A 553 -23.64 -2.67 -10.97
C SER A 553 -24.20 -3.74 -11.87
N ILE A 554 -23.32 -4.50 -12.54
CA ILE A 554 -23.71 -5.68 -13.31
C ILE A 554 -23.52 -6.90 -12.43
N ARG A 555 -24.63 -7.54 -12.06
CA ARG A 555 -24.69 -8.77 -11.28
C ARG A 555 -24.77 -9.98 -12.19
N THR A 556 -24.08 -11.05 -11.81
CA THR A 556 -24.11 -12.36 -12.47
C THR A 556 -24.08 -13.42 -11.38
N GLU A 557 -25.13 -14.22 -11.23
CA GLU A 557 -25.13 -15.22 -10.16
C GLU A 557 -23.99 -16.24 -10.33
N PRO A 558 -23.43 -16.78 -9.24
CA PRO A 558 -23.65 -16.45 -7.84
C PRO A 558 -22.87 -15.21 -7.34
N PHE A 559 -22.21 -14.48 -8.24
CA PHE A 559 -21.43 -13.29 -7.91
C PHE A 559 -22.35 -12.10 -7.61
N THR A 560 -21.95 -11.29 -6.63
CA THR A 560 -22.80 -10.25 -6.03
C THR A 560 -22.85 -8.96 -6.85
N GLY A 561 -22.18 -8.90 -8.00
CA GLY A 561 -22.11 -7.73 -8.87
C GLY A 561 -20.96 -6.79 -8.51
N SER A 562 -20.31 -6.21 -9.52
CA SER A 562 -19.18 -5.28 -9.41
C SER A 562 -19.62 -3.81 -9.47
N LYS A 563 -18.77 -2.86 -9.08
CA LYS A 563 -19.05 -1.42 -9.31
C LYS A 563 -18.65 -1.04 -10.73
N ASN A 564 -19.62 -0.97 -11.63
CA ASN A 564 -19.38 -0.72 -13.06
C ASN A 564 -19.43 0.78 -13.42
N SER A 565 -19.99 1.63 -12.55
CA SER A 565 -19.96 3.10 -12.71
C SER A 565 -19.20 3.79 -11.58
N GLY A 566 -18.85 5.06 -11.82
CA GLY A 566 -18.49 5.97 -10.73
C GLY A 566 -19.63 6.15 -9.72
N ILE A 567 -19.28 6.58 -8.50
CA ILE A 567 -20.26 6.92 -7.47
C ILE A 567 -20.89 8.28 -7.78
N ILE A 568 -22.21 8.32 -7.77
CA ILE A 568 -23.04 9.51 -7.92
C ILE A 568 -23.54 9.89 -6.53
N LYS A 569 -23.15 11.06 -6.01
CA LYS A 569 -23.70 11.54 -4.74
C LYS A 569 -25.15 11.95 -4.96
N PHE A 570 -26.06 11.31 -4.24
CA PHE A 570 -27.49 11.46 -4.44
C PHE A 570 -28.13 12.03 -3.18
N THR A 571 -28.61 13.27 -3.25
CA THR A 571 -29.29 13.96 -2.15
C THR A 571 -30.80 13.88 -2.35
N VAL A 572 -31.48 13.32 -1.36
CA VAL A 572 -32.94 13.24 -1.31
C VAL A 572 -33.46 14.31 -0.35
N GLU A 573 -34.15 15.32 -0.89
CA GLU A 573 -34.63 16.51 -0.16
C GLU A 573 -36.13 16.76 -0.24
#